data_AF-A0A9X0A3M9-F1
#
_entry.id   AF-A0A9X0A3M9-F1
#
_cell.length_a   1.000
_cell.length_b   1.000
_cell.length_c   1.000
_cell.angle_alpha   90.00
_cell.angle_beta   90.00
_cell.angle_gamma   90.00
#
_symmetry.space_group_name_H-M   'P 1'
#
loop_
_entity.id
_entity.type
_entity.pdbx_description
1 polymer ?
#
loop_
_entity_poly.entity_id
_entity_poly.type
_entity_poly.pdbx_seq_one_letter_code
_entity_poly.pdbx_strand_id
1 'polypeptide(L)'
;MISNVPSWNSLLKQMANNHSILYYRKASFIIDSPGIGESEIMDEIVTQYLPQAFAFIYVINSANAGGVQKDRLEKLLEEVRKVTLEGQGEFSPKCALFVCNKWDQVPEKEIKEVKNHVVMKLTKYWPGLVPKSQIVHMSSKHASTAQNHGIITEEFSALMSGMRSMVLKSIEARLEIHWKWLDYFLSRIIYQAKAFVMNASRDQDKVVEKMALILLRLYVIEKQQTQVMADLHKYVKARVDGAVKKLSEYLQSDNVRVRFTSWTLDEFHRQRAPGKSPKAISQKR
;
A
#
# COMPACT_ATOMS: atom_id res chain seq x y z
N MET A 1 44.65 0.37 1.74
CA MET A 1 43.68 -0.15 0.75
C MET A 1 42.29 0.30 1.19
N ILE A 2 41.86 1.49 0.77
CA ILE A 2 40.48 1.95 0.97
C ILE A 2 39.81 1.73 -0.37
N SER A 3 38.88 0.78 -0.42
CA SER A 3 38.10 0.45 -1.60
C SER A 3 37.31 1.68 -2.05
N ASN A 4 37.39 1.99 -3.35
CA ASN A 4 36.58 3.00 -4.03
C ASN A 4 35.09 2.64 -3.86
N VAL A 5 34.43 3.19 -2.85
CA VAL A 5 32.97 3.22 -2.77
C VAL A 5 32.52 4.31 -3.75
N PRO A 6 31.73 3.99 -4.79
CA PRO A 6 31.22 5.00 -5.72
C PRO A 6 30.43 6.05 -4.94
N SER A 7 30.63 7.34 -5.26
CA SER A 7 29.81 8.39 -4.66
C SER A 7 28.33 8.13 -4.96
N TRP A 8 27.44 8.47 -4.04
CA TRP A 8 25.98 8.36 -4.23
C TRP A 8 25.50 8.96 -5.55
N ASN A 9 26.16 10.04 -6.02
CA ASN A 9 25.90 10.66 -7.32
C ASN A 9 26.25 9.76 -8.52
N SER A 10 27.26 8.89 -8.39
CA SER A 10 27.63 7.92 -9.43
C SER A 10 26.61 6.77 -9.52
N LEU A 11 26.14 6.26 -8.37
CA LEU A 11 25.06 5.26 -8.32
C LEU A 11 23.75 5.80 -8.88
N LEU A 12 23.39 7.04 -8.52
CA LEU A 12 22.19 7.70 -9.05
C LEU A 12 22.28 7.98 -10.56
N LYS A 13 23.46 8.36 -11.08
CA LYS A 13 23.68 8.49 -12.53
C LYS A 13 23.60 7.15 -13.27
N GLN A 14 24.10 6.08 -12.65
CA GLN A 14 24.06 4.74 -13.23
C GLN A 14 22.62 4.19 -13.26
N MET A 15 21.81 4.49 -12.24
CA MET A 15 20.38 4.17 -12.21
C MET A 15 19.56 5.03 -13.20
N ALA A 16 19.88 6.32 -13.34
CA ALA A 16 19.23 7.21 -14.30
C ALA A 16 19.53 6.88 -15.77
N ASN A 17 20.65 6.20 -16.05
CA ASN A 17 20.96 5.73 -17.41
C ASN A 17 20.23 4.43 -17.78
N ASN A 18 19.66 3.69 -16.81
CA ASN A 18 18.93 2.44 -17.05
C ASN A 18 17.39 2.61 -16.98
N HIS A 19 16.88 3.68 -16.37
CA HIS A 19 15.45 3.99 -16.27
C HIS A 19 15.18 5.47 -16.55
N SER A 20 14.08 5.75 -17.24
CA SER A 20 13.65 7.09 -17.67
C SER A 20 13.32 8.02 -16.48
N ILE A 21 14.33 8.56 -15.81
CA ILE A 21 14.18 9.49 -14.68
C ILE A 21 14.12 10.94 -15.21
N LEU A 22 13.01 11.63 -14.96
CA LEU A 22 12.81 13.05 -15.31
C LEU A 22 13.02 13.94 -14.07
N TYR A 23 13.89 14.95 -14.23
CA TYR A 23 14.24 15.91 -13.17
C TYR A 23 13.36 17.15 -13.23
N TYR A 24 12.73 17.52 -12.10
CA TYR A 24 12.13 18.85 -11.93
C TYR A 24 13.04 19.77 -11.10
N ARG A 25 12.97 21.08 -11.40
CA ARG A 25 13.79 22.18 -10.87
C ARG A 25 13.77 22.37 -9.33
N LYS A 26 13.05 21.51 -8.60
CA LYS A 26 13.05 21.39 -7.14
C LYS A 26 13.01 19.90 -6.80
N ALA A 27 14.14 19.31 -6.40
CA ALA A 27 14.36 18.03 -5.70
C ALA A 27 13.29 16.90 -5.75
N SER A 28 12.54 16.78 -6.84
CA SER A 28 11.47 15.80 -7.03
C SER A 28 11.89 14.90 -8.19
N PHE A 29 11.90 13.60 -7.93
CA PHE A 29 12.23 12.57 -8.92
C PHE A 29 10.94 11.84 -9.29
N ILE A 30 10.65 11.74 -10.58
CA ILE A 30 9.62 10.83 -11.08
C ILE A 30 10.36 9.61 -11.60
N ILE A 31 10.00 8.45 -11.07
CA ILE A 31 10.51 7.17 -11.49
C ILE A 31 9.39 6.53 -12.33
N ASP A 32 9.62 6.41 -13.63
CA ASP A 32 8.74 5.63 -14.49
C ASP A 32 9.04 4.16 -14.27
N SER A 33 8.14 3.48 -13.57
CA SER A 33 8.29 2.06 -13.28
C SER A 33 7.67 1.22 -14.40
N PRO A 34 8.30 0.10 -14.77
CA PRO A 34 7.64 -0.92 -15.57
C PRO A 34 6.36 -1.46 -14.91
N GLY A 35 5.51 -2.12 -15.71
CA GLY A 35 4.21 -2.60 -15.25
C GLY A 35 4.32 -3.70 -14.19
N ILE A 36 3.64 -3.53 -13.06
CA ILE A 36 3.54 -4.55 -12.00
C ILE A 36 2.78 -5.77 -12.53
N GLY A 37 3.29 -6.96 -12.24
CA GLY A 37 2.72 -8.25 -12.60
C GLY A 37 3.15 -8.77 -13.97
N GLU A 38 4.14 -8.13 -14.63
CA GLU A 38 4.68 -8.58 -15.92
C GLU A 38 5.92 -9.49 -15.76
N SER A 39 6.70 -9.32 -14.69
CA SER A 39 7.85 -10.16 -14.36
C SER A 39 8.21 -10.02 -12.88
N GLU A 40 8.60 -11.12 -12.23
CA GLU A 40 9.01 -11.15 -10.81
C GLU A 40 10.21 -10.23 -10.53
N ILE A 41 11.17 -10.17 -11.46
CA ILE A 41 12.35 -9.28 -11.36
C ILE A 41 11.92 -7.82 -11.35
N MET A 42 10.85 -7.51 -12.10
CA MET A 42 10.37 -6.15 -12.31
C MET A 42 9.51 -5.70 -11.13
N ASP A 43 8.74 -6.62 -10.56
CA ASP A 43 8.01 -6.44 -9.30
C ASP A 43 9.00 -6.16 -8.14
N GLU A 44 10.14 -6.86 -8.08
CA GLU A 44 11.18 -6.65 -7.06
C GLU A 44 11.76 -5.22 -7.11
N ILE A 45 12.03 -4.70 -8.31
CA ILE A 45 12.51 -3.32 -8.48
C ILE A 45 11.48 -2.32 -7.92
N VAL A 46 10.20 -2.51 -8.22
CA VAL A 46 9.13 -1.63 -7.70
C VAL A 46 9.04 -1.70 -6.18
N THR A 47 9.15 -2.90 -5.59
CA THR A 47 9.13 -3.10 -4.13
C THR A 47 10.29 -2.39 -3.44
N GLN A 48 11.48 -2.31 -4.05
CA GLN A 48 12.62 -1.61 -3.45
C GLN A 48 12.44 -0.08 -3.39
N TYR A 49 11.74 0.52 -4.35
CA TYR A 49 11.52 1.98 -4.37
C TYR A 49 10.35 2.43 -3.52
N LEU A 50 9.32 1.60 -3.39
CA LEU A 50 8.07 1.96 -2.73
C LEU A 50 8.25 2.47 -1.27
N PRO A 51 9.08 1.87 -0.40
CA PRO A 51 9.31 2.38 0.96
C PRO A 51 9.89 3.80 1.00
N GLN A 52 10.66 4.19 -0.02
CA GLN A 52 11.36 5.47 -0.09
C GLN A 52 10.54 6.54 -0.84
N ALA A 53 9.49 6.12 -1.55
CA ALA A 53 8.66 7.01 -2.35
C ALA A 53 7.76 7.87 -1.45
N PHE A 54 7.72 9.17 -1.72
CA PHE A 54 6.76 10.07 -1.08
C PHE A 54 5.33 9.80 -1.54
N ALA A 55 5.16 9.43 -2.79
CA ALA A 55 3.87 9.27 -3.43
C ALA A 55 3.98 8.22 -4.54
N PHE A 56 2.89 7.51 -4.78
CA PHE A 56 2.79 6.54 -5.86
C PHE A 56 1.59 6.87 -6.76
N ILE A 57 1.82 6.83 -8.08
CA ILE A 57 0.81 7.10 -9.10
C ILE A 57 0.52 5.81 -9.86
N TYR A 58 -0.73 5.36 -9.85
CA TYR A 58 -1.19 4.21 -10.61
C TYR A 58 -2.00 4.66 -11.82
N VAL A 59 -1.53 4.34 -13.03
CA VAL A 59 -2.23 4.68 -14.26
C VAL A 59 -3.16 3.53 -14.67
N ILE A 60 -4.45 3.84 -14.82
CA ILE A 60 -5.51 2.90 -15.18
C ILE A 60 -6.00 3.23 -16.59
N ASN A 61 -6.07 2.23 -17.46
CA ASN A 61 -6.67 2.41 -18.78
C ASN A 61 -8.20 2.34 -18.70
N SER A 62 -8.88 3.49 -18.78
CA SER A 62 -10.33 3.58 -18.64
C SER A 62 -11.13 3.07 -19.84
N ALA A 63 -10.50 2.89 -21.01
CA ALA A 63 -11.19 2.41 -22.21
C ALA A 63 -11.74 0.98 -22.08
N ASN A 64 -11.21 0.17 -21.15
CA ASN A 64 -11.62 -1.23 -20.95
C ASN A 64 -12.45 -1.39 -19.67
N ALA A 65 -13.70 -0.95 -19.66
CA ALA A 65 -14.63 -1.11 -18.53
C ALA A 65 -13.99 -0.76 -17.16
N GLY A 66 -13.33 0.39 -17.10
CA GLY A 66 -12.66 0.89 -15.90
C GLY A 66 -11.28 0.31 -15.60
N GLY A 67 -10.76 -0.65 -16.39
CA GLY A 67 -9.32 -0.97 -16.47
C GLY A 67 -8.61 -1.50 -15.23
N VAL A 68 -9.26 -1.51 -14.06
CA VAL A 68 -8.67 -1.99 -12.82
C VAL A 68 -8.54 -3.52 -12.91
N GLN A 69 -7.33 -3.97 -13.22
CA GLN A 69 -6.93 -5.37 -13.19
C GLN A 69 -6.70 -5.78 -11.75
N LYS A 70 -7.45 -6.79 -11.31
CA LYS A 70 -7.48 -7.28 -9.93
C LYS A 70 -6.09 -7.75 -9.49
N ASP A 71 -5.48 -8.64 -10.28
CA ASP A 71 -4.26 -9.33 -9.88
C ASP A 71 -3.06 -8.37 -9.74
N ARG A 72 -3.00 -7.32 -10.58
CA ARG A 72 -1.93 -6.30 -10.51
C ARG A 72 -2.06 -5.38 -9.31
N LEU A 73 -3.29 -4.91 -9.03
CA LEU A 73 -3.55 -4.02 -7.90
C LEU A 73 -3.42 -4.76 -6.56
N GLU A 74 -3.87 -6.02 -6.49
CA GLU A 74 -3.70 -6.88 -5.31
C GLU A 74 -2.23 -7.15 -5.02
N LYS A 75 -1.42 -7.50 -6.04
CA LYS A 75 0.04 -7.64 -5.86
C LYS A 75 0.69 -6.37 -5.35
N LEU A 76 0.41 -5.22 -5.96
CA LEU A 76 0.94 -3.95 -5.49
C LEU A 76 0.55 -3.67 -4.03
N LEU A 77 -0.70 -3.93 -3.66
CA LEU A 77 -1.21 -3.75 -2.29
C LEU A 77 -0.52 -4.66 -1.29
N GLU A 78 -0.24 -5.91 -1.66
CA GLU A 78 0.52 -6.84 -0.85
C GLU A 78 1.93 -6.31 -0.61
N GLU A 79 2.60 -5.81 -1.65
CA GLU A 79 3.93 -5.22 -1.54
C GLU A 79 3.92 -3.95 -0.67
N VAL A 80 2.95 -3.06 -0.87
CA VAL A 80 2.74 -1.88 0.00
C VAL A 80 2.57 -2.31 1.46
N ARG A 81 1.77 -3.35 1.72
CA ARG A 81 1.50 -3.85 3.07
C ARG A 81 2.71 -4.49 3.72
N LYS A 82 3.49 -5.32 3.00
CA LYS A 82 4.73 -5.92 3.52
C LYS A 82 5.69 -4.83 4.01
N VAL A 83 5.88 -3.82 3.16
CA VAL A 83 6.74 -2.66 3.45
C VAL A 83 6.27 -1.87 4.69
N THR A 84 4.96 -1.69 4.88
CA THR A 84 4.41 -1.00 6.05
C THR A 84 4.45 -1.87 7.34
N LEU A 85 4.17 -3.17 7.25
CA LEU A 85 4.10 -4.08 8.41
C LEU A 85 5.47 -4.46 8.96
N GLU A 86 6.48 -4.56 8.10
CA GLU A 86 7.86 -4.87 8.51
C GLU A 86 8.58 -3.68 9.15
N GLY A 87 7.88 -2.54 9.35
CA GLY A 87 8.42 -1.34 9.98
C GLY A 87 9.51 -0.65 9.17
N GLN A 88 9.72 -1.06 7.91
CA GLN A 88 10.75 -0.52 7.02
C GLN A 88 10.24 0.64 6.14
N GLY A 89 8.93 0.84 6.02
CA GLY A 89 8.35 1.86 5.15
C GLY A 89 7.55 2.95 5.86
N GLU A 90 7.83 4.21 5.51
CA GLU A 90 7.07 5.39 5.93
C GLU A 90 5.87 5.69 5.00
N PHE A 91 5.52 4.74 4.11
CA PHE A 91 4.52 4.95 3.09
C PHE A 91 3.08 4.94 3.65
N SER A 92 2.36 6.04 3.45
CA SER A 92 0.95 6.17 3.83
C SER A 92 0.04 5.84 2.65
N PRO A 93 -1.02 5.01 2.82
CA PRO A 93 -2.00 4.75 1.75
C PRO A 93 -2.74 6.00 1.23
N LYS A 94 -2.69 7.10 1.98
CA LYS A 94 -3.22 8.42 1.57
C LYS A 94 -2.35 9.08 0.49
N CYS A 95 -1.15 8.57 0.26
CA CYS A 95 -0.17 9.03 -0.72
C CYS A 95 -0.19 8.18 -2.00
N ALA A 96 -1.33 7.56 -2.33
CA ALA A 96 -1.59 6.93 -3.64
C ALA A 96 -2.57 7.76 -4.49
N LEU A 97 -2.30 7.85 -5.79
CA LEU A 97 -3.13 8.54 -6.77
C LEU A 97 -3.39 7.65 -7.96
N PHE A 98 -4.66 7.49 -8.27
CA PHE A 98 -5.16 6.65 -9.34
C PHE A 98 -5.56 7.55 -10.51
N VAL A 99 -4.86 7.40 -11.63
CA VAL A 99 -5.07 8.19 -12.84
C VAL A 99 -5.79 7.34 -13.87
N CYS A 100 -7.09 7.56 -14.00
CA CYS A 100 -7.95 7.00 -15.03
C CYS A 100 -7.65 7.68 -16.37
N ASN A 101 -6.73 7.11 -17.14
CA ASN A 101 -6.26 7.64 -18.42
C ASN A 101 -7.07 7.07 -19.60
N LYS A 102 -6.90 7.69 -20.78
CA LYS A 102 -7.69 7.43 -22.00
C LYS A 102 -9.18 7.73 -21.82
N TRP A 103 -9.47 8.74 -21.00
CA TRP A 103 -10.85 9.15 -20.75
C TRP A 103 -11.57 9.65 -22.02
N ASP A 104 -10.81 10.10 -23.01
CA ASP A 104 -11.30 10.46 -24.36
C ASP A 104 -11.94 9.29 -25.12
N GLN A 105 -11.66 8.05 -24.72
CA GLN A 105 -12.18 6.84 -25.35
C GLN A 105 -13.43 6.28 -24.65
N VAL A 106 -13.85 6.88 -23.54
CA VAL A 106 -15.04 6.44 -22.79
C VAL A 106 -16.29 7.06 -23.43
N PRO A 107 -17.27 6.25 -23.88
CA PRO A 107 -18.51 6.78 -24.44
C PRO A 107 -19.25 7.66 -23.44
N GLU A 108 -19.78 8.81 -23.87
CA GLU A 108 -20.45 9.77 -22.98
C GLU A 108 -21.58 9.16 -22.14
N LYS A 109 -22.31 8.22 -22.74
CA LYS A 109 -23.42 7.49 -22.09
C LYS A 109 -22.95 6.60 -20.94
N GLU A 110 -21.71 6.13 -20.99
CA GLU A 110 -21.12 5.18 -20.03
C GLU A 110 -20.27 5.87 -18.95
N ILE A 111 -20.00 7.18 -19.07
CA ILE A 111 -19.15 7.95 -18.15
C ILE A 111 -19.51 7.71 -16.68
N LYS A 112 -20.79 7.76 -16.33
CA LYS A 112 -21.26 7.58 -14.94
C LYS A 112 -21.01 6.15 -14.45
N GLU A 113 -21.27 5.17 -15.30
CA GLU A 113 -21.11 3.75 -14.98
C GLU A 113 -19.63 3.40 -14.80
N VAL A 114 -18.76 3.85 -15.71
CA VAL A 114 -17.31 3.64 -15.62
C VAL A 114 -16.74 4.30 -14.36
N LYS A 115 -17.15 5.53 -14.03
CA LYS A 115 -16.74 6.21 -12.78
C LYS A 115 -17.12 5.40 -11.55
N ASN A 116 -18.38 4.98 -11.45
CA ASN A 116 -18.87 4.21 -10.31
C ASN A 116 -18.15 2.86 -10.19
N HIS A 117 -17.91 2.20 -11.31
CA HIS A 117 -17.21 0.92 -11.35
C HIS A 117 -15.76 1.02 -10.90
N VAL A 118 -15.04 2.06 -11.32
CA VAL A 118 -13.67 2.32 -10.85
C VAL A 118 -13.65 2.59 -9.36
N VAL A 119 -14.51 3.48 -8.86
CA VAL A 119 -14.58 3.80 -7.43
C VAL A 119 -14.89 2.55 -6.62
N MET A 120 -15.86 1.74 -7.05
CA MET A 120 -16.25 0.49 -6.39
C MET A 120 -15.08 -0.50 -6.34
N LYS A 121 -14.39 -0.73 -7.47
CA LYS A 121 -13.23 -1.64 -7.51
C LYS A 121 -12.10 -1.12 -6.63
N LEU A 122 -11.72 0.14 -6.75
CA LEU A 122 -10.64 0.71 -5.95
C LEU A 122 -10.98 0.70 -4.46
N THR A 123 -12.22 1.01 -4.07
CA THR A 123 -12.64 0.97 -2.65
C THR A 123 -12.55 -0.44 -2.06
N LYS A 124 -12.86 -1.46 -2.88
CA LYS A 124 -12.75 -2.86 -2.45
C LYS A 124 -11.31 -3.26 -2.11
N TYR A 125 -10.34 -2.77 -2.89
CA TYR A 125 -8.94 -3.18 -2.75
C TYR A 125 -8.11 -2.20 -1.90
N TRP A 126 -8.45 -0.91 -1.92
CA TRP A 126 -7.75 0.17 -1.23
C TRP A 126 -8.59 0.72 -0.06
N PRO A 127 -8.50 0.13 1.14
CA PRO A 127 -9.28 0.60 2.29
C PRO A 127 -8.89 2.03 2.67
N GLY A 128 -9.89 2.88 2.91
CA GLY A 128 -9.68 4.30 3.25
C GLY A 128 -9.43 5.20 2.03
N LEU A 129 -9.70 4.72 0.82
CA LEU A 129 -9.69 5.53 -0.40
C LEU A 129 -10.57 6.77 -0.26
N VAL A 130 -10.05 7.92 -0.66
CA VAL A 130 -10.79 9.19 -0.74
C VAL A 130 -10.92 9.59 -2.21
N PRO A 131 -11.99 9.17 -2.91
CA PRO A 131 -12.13 9.31 -4.36
C PRO A 131 -11.87 10.73 -4.89
N LYS A 132 -12.42 11.75 -4.21
CA LYS A 132 -12.27 13.16 -4.61
C LYS A 132 -10.83 13.67 -4.64
N SER A 133 -9.93 13.05 -3.87
CA SER A 133 -8.54 13.50 -3.75
C SER A 133 -7.51 12.51 -4.33
N GLN A 134 -7.91 11.26 -4.57
CA GLN A 134 -7.03 10.19 -5.00
C GLN A 134 -7.38 9.62 -6.36
N ILE A 135 -8.49 10.03 -7.00
CA ILE A 135 -8.83 9.59 -8.36
C ILE A 135 -8.92 10.79 -9.29
N VAL A 136 -8.16 10.75 -10.38
CA VAL A 136 -8.18 11.74 -11.46
C VAL A 136 -8.58 11.04 -12.74
N HIS A 137 -9.54 11.64 -13.47
CA HIS A 137 -9.95 11.16 -14.79
C HIS A 137 -9.40 12.13 -15.84
N MET A 138 -8.63 11.62 -16.81
CA MET A 138 -7.99 12.47 -17.80
C MET A 138 -7.69 11.76 -19.11
N SER A 139 -7.39 12.54 -20.15
CA SER A 139 -6.77 12.05 -21.37
C SER A 139 -5.40 12.69 -21.53
N SER A 140 -4.34 11.89 -21.43
CA SER A 140 -2.98 12.37 -21.73
C SER A 140 -2.86 12.91 -23.16
N LYS A 141 -3.62 12.36 -24.12
CA LYS A 141 -3.63 12.82 -25.50
C LYS A 141 -4.20 14.24 -25.58
N HIS A 142 -5.38 14.49 -25.00
CA HIS A 142 -5.97 15.82 -24.99
C HIS A 142 -5.11 16.83 -24.23
N ALA A 143 -4.60 16.44 -23.05
CA ALA A 143 -3.73 17.30 -22.25
C ALA A 143 -2.45 17.70 -23.00
N SER A 144 -1.81 16.75 -23.70
CA SER A 144 -0.62 17.01 -24.51
C SER A 144 -0.92 17.92 -25.71
N THR A 145 -2.01 17.68 -26.43
CA THR A 145 -2.42 18.55 -27.54
C THR A 145 -2.71 19.97 -27.05
N ALA A 146 -3.44 20.13 -25.94
CA ALA A 146 -3.75 21.44 -25.37
C ALA A 146 -2.48 22.18 -24.92
N GLN A 147 -1.54 21.46 -24.30
CA GLN A 147 -0.27 22.01 -23.85
C GLN A 147 0.55 22.57 -25.02
N ASN A 148 0.55 21.91 -26.18
CA ASN A 148 1.22 22.41 -27.39
C ASN A 148 0.66 23.76 -27.87
N HIS A 149 -0.59 24.08 -27.50
CA HIS A 149 -1.23 25.37 -27.78
C HIS A 149 -1.14 26.34 -26.59
N GLY A 150 -0.35 26.04 -25.56
CA GLY A 150 -0.21 26.85 -24.35
C GLY A 150 -1.40 26.77 -23.38
N ILE A 151 -2.31 25.81 -23.57
CA ILE A 151 -3.52 25.64 -22.75
C ILE A 151 -3.28 24.54 -21.71
N ILE A 152 -3.58 24.84 -20.45
CA ILE A 152 -3.61 23.86 -19.36
C ILE A 152 -5.05 23.39 -19.19
N THR A 153 -5.31 22.10 -19.40
CA THR A 153 -6.65 21.54 -19.22
C THR A 153 -7.00 21.39 -17.74
N GLU A 154 -8.29 21.39 -17.43
CA GLU A 154 -8.78 21.20 -16.06
C GLU A 154 -8.34 19.84 -15.50
N GLU A 155 -8.36 18.78 -16.31
CA GLU A 155 -7.96 17.44 -15.91
C GLU A 155 -6.47 17.37 -15.59
N PHE A 156 -5.63 18.06 -16.37
CA PHE A 156 -4.20 18.15 -16.09
C PHE A 156 -3.93 18.97 -14.81
N SER A 157 -4.67 20.05 -14.60
CA SER A 157 -4.62 20.83 -13.35
C SER A 157 -5.02 19.98 -12.14
N ALA A 158 -6.04 19.13 -12.28
CA ALA A 158 -6.46 18.18 -11.25
C ALA A 158 -5.37 17.14 -10.95
N LEU A 159 -4.68 16.61 -11.97
CA LEU A 159 -3.53 15.73 -11.79
C LEU A 159 -2.43 16.41 -10.96
N MET A 160 -2.02 17.62 -11.36
CA MET A 160 -0.95 18.36 -10.68
C MET A 160 -1.34 18.73 -9.23
N SER A 161 -2.59 19.10 -9.01
CA SER A 161 -3.13 19.38 -7.67
C SER A 161 -3.17 18.11 -6.80
N GLY A 162 -3.54 16.96 -7.39
CA GLY A 162 -3.47 15.65 -6.75
C GLY A 162 -2.05 15.31 -6.33
N MET A 163 -1.09 15.38 -7.25
CA MET A 163 0.34 15.13 -6.97
C MET A 163 0.86 16.03 -5.84
N ARG A 164 0.58 17.35 -5.90
CA ARG A 164 0.95 18.29 -4.83
C ARG A 164 0.36 17.88 -3.49
N SER A 165 -0.94 17.53 -3.45
CA SER A 165 -1.61 17.13 -2.22
C SER A 165 -0.98 15.88 -1.60
N MET A 166 -0.62 14.88 -2.41
CA MET A 166 -0.01 13.65 -1.90
C MET A 166 1.37 13.87 -1.31
N VAL A 167 2.20 14.68 -1.97
CA VAL A 167 3.53 15.04 -1.46
C VAL A 167 3.39 15.72 -0.10
N LEU A 168 2.43 16.66 0.04
CA LEU A 168 2.16 17.32 1.32
C LEU A 168 1.70 16.32 2.39
N LYS A 169 0.75 15.43 2.08
CA LYS A 169 0.29 14.37 2.98
C LYS A 169 1.41 13.42 3.40
N SER A 170 2.34 13.14 2.50
CA SER A 170 3.49 12.29 2.77
C SER A 170 4.46 12.96 3.73
N ILE A 171 4.79 14.24 3.49
CA ILE A 171 5.62 15.03 4.40
C ILE A 171 4.98 15.11 5.79
N GLU A 172 3.67 15.37 5.86
CA GLU A 172 2.92 15.40 7.12
C GLU A 172 3.02 14.06 7.87
N ALA A 173 2.78 12.94 7.19
CA ALA A 173 2.86 11.61 7.79
C ALA A 173 4.27 11.30 8.31
N ARG A 174 5.30 11.63 7.53
CA ARG A 174 6.70 11.42 7.92
C ARG A 174 7.11 12.31 9.09
N LEU A 175 6.71 13.58 9.09
CA LEU A 175 6.93 14.49 10.21
C LEU A 175 6.27 13.98 11.49
N GLU A 176 5.06 13.43 11.39
CA GLU A 176 4.35 12.86 12.54
C GLU A 176 5.11 11.65 13.13
N ILE A 177 5.67 10.79 12.28
CA ILE A 177 6.51 9.65 12.70
C ILE A 177 7.76 10.14 13.43
N HIS A 178 8.52 11.05 12.82
CA HIS A 178 9.75 11.58 13.42
C HIS A 178 9.47 12.36 14.70
N TRP A 179 8.38 13.13 14.75
CA TRP A 179 7.97 13.87 15.93
C TRP A 179 7.64 12.93 17.10
N LYS A 180 6.85 11.87 16.85
CA LYS A 180 6.54 10.85 17.88
C LYS A 180 7.81 10.17 18.40
N TRP A 181 8.74 9.85 17.52
CA TRP A 181 10.02 9.26 17.92
C TRP A 181 10.84 10.22 18.79
N LEU A 182 10.94 11.49 18.39
CA LEU A 182 11.68 12.51 19.13
C LEU A 182 11.04 12.78 20.51
N ASP A 183 9.72 12.90 20.57
CA ASP A 183 8.97 13.07 21.82
C ASP A 183 9.22 11.90 22.79
N TYR A 184 9.17 10.66 22.28
CA TYR A 184 9.49 9.47 23.05
C TYR A 184 10.94 9.48 23.56
N PHE A 185 11.89 9.83 22.69
CA PHE A 185 13.31 9.88 23.02
C PHE A 185 13.61 10.93 24.11
N LEU A 186 13.09 12.15 23.95
CA LEU A 186 13.25 13.23 24.93
C LEU A 186 12.57 12.88 26.26
N SER A 187 11.38 12.28 26.21
CA SER A 187 10.69 11.80 27.41
C SER A 187 11.52 10.79 28.19
N ARG A 188 12.24 9.90 27.49
CA ARG A 188 13.17 8.94 28.11
C ARG A 188 14.39 9.62 28.73
N ILE A 189 15.00 10.59 28.06
CA ILE A 189 16.11 11.36 28.62
C ILE A 189 15.68 12.08 29.90
N ILE A 190 14.53 12.76 29.87
CA ILE A 190 13.99 13.48 31.03
C ILE A 190 13.75 12.51 32.19
N TYR A 191 13.17 11.33 31.91
CA TYR A 191 12.96 10.31 32.93
C TYR A 191 14.28 9.85 33.56
N GLN A 192 15.30 9.55 32.74
CA GLN A 192 16.62 9.14 33.22
C GLN A 192 17.31 10.24 34.03
N ALA A 193 17.27 11.50 33.56
CA ALA A 193 17.84 12.64 34.28
C ALA A 193 17.16 12.84 35.65
N LYS A 194 15.82 12.76 35.70
CA LYS A 194 15.05 12.81 36.95
C LYS A 194 15.46 11.68 37.90
N ALA A 195 15.54 10.45 37.40
CA ALA A 195 15.95 9.30 38.20
C ALA A 195 17.38 9.46 38.75
N PHE A 196 18.32 9.96 37.94
CA PHE A 196 19.69 10.22 38.34
C PHE A 196 19.77 11.26 39.47
N VAL A 197 19.13 12.43 39.29
CA VAL A 197 19.09 13.48 40.32
C VAL A 197 18.46 12.97 41.62
N MET A 198 17.34 12.27 41.52
CA MET A 198 16.67 11.68 42.68
C MET A 198 17.50 10.62 43.41
N ASN A 199 18.38 9.91 42.70
CA ASN A 199 19.29 8.94 43.31
C ASN A 199 20.52 9.60 43.93
N ALA A 200 21.04 10.67 43.34
CA ALA A 200 22.18 11.42 43.86
C ALA A 200 21.86 12.12 45.21
N SER A 201 20.61 12.53 45.41
CA SER A 201 20.15 13.21 46.63
C SER A 201 19.54 12.27 47.68
N ARG A 202 19.66 10.94 47.52
CA ARG A 202 19.00 9.97 48.40
C ARG A 202 19.96 9.29 49.36
N ASP A 203 19.47 9.10 50.58
CA ASP A 203 20.02 8.21 51.60
C ASP A 203 20.21 6.79 51.03
N GLN A 204 21.41 6.21 51.22
CA GLN A 204 21.83 4.93 50.67
C GLN A 204 20.89 3.79 51.09
N ASP A 205 20.40 3.80 52.33
CA ASP A 205 19.50 2.75 52.83
C ASP A 205 18.15 2.76 52.10
N LYS A 206 17.63 3.95 51.78
CA LYS A 206 16.39 4.13 51.00
C LYS A 206 16.56 3.74 49.53
N VAL A 207 17.78 3.84 48.99
CA VAL A 207 18.09 3.38 47.61
C VAL A 207 18.05 1.85 47.56
N VAL A 208 18.67 1.17 48.52
CA VAL A 208 18.70 -0.31 48.59
C VAL A 208 17.28 -0.87 48.71
N GLU A 209 16.45 -0.29 49.57
CA GLU A 209 15.06 -0.73 49.76
C GLU A 209 14.22 -0.55 48.49
N LYS A 210 14.38 0.57 47.77
CA LYS A 210 13.74 0.77 46.46
C LYS A 210 14.26 -0.17 45.39
N MET A 211 15.56 -0.44 45.38
CA MET A 211 16.19 -1.37 44.42
C MET A 211 15.62 -2.79 44.61
N ALA A 212 15.48 -3.24 45.85
CA ALA A 212 14.84 -4.52 46.18
C ALA A 212 13.38 -4.57 45.69
N LEU A 213 12.62 -3.48 45.89
CA LEU A 213 11.24 -3.38 45.40
C LEU A 213 11.18 -3.40 43.85
N ILE A 214 12.13 -2.77 43.16
CA ILE A 214 12.23 -2.77 41.69
C ILE A 214 12.56 -4.18 41.19
N LEU A 215 13.52 -4.86 41.81
CA LEU A 215 13.88 -6.25 41.47
C LEU A 215 12.68 -7.18 41.63
N LEU A 216 11.93 -7.04 42.71
CA LEU A 216 10.70 -7.80 42.92
C LEU A 216 9.67 -7.52 41.82
N ARG A 217 9.47 -6.24 41.44
CA ARG A 217 8.55 -5.88 40.35
C ARG A 217 9.01 -6.40 39.00
N LEU A 218 10.30 -6.33 38.69
CA LEU A 218 10.87 -6.86 37.46
C LEU A 218 10.67 -8.37 37.37
N TYR A 219 10.92 -9.09 38.47
CA TYR A 219 10.66 -10.52 38.56
C TYR A 219 9.18 -10.87 38.33
N VAL A 220 8.26 -10.09 38.92
CA VAL A 220 6.82 -10.27 38.70
C VAL A 220 6.45 -10.01 37.23
N ILE A 221 6.97 -8.95 36.61
CA ILE A 221 6.73 -8.62 35.20
C ILE A 221 7.25 -9.75 34.29
N GLU A 222 8.46 -10.25 34.54
CA GLU A 222 9.06 -11.35 33.79
C GLU A 222 8.23 -12.64 33.92
N LYS A 223 7.79 -12.98 35.14
CA LYS A 223 6.87 -14.09 35.38
C LYS A 223 5.54 -13.92 34.65
N GLN A 224 4.99 -12.71 34.61
CA GLN A 224 3.72 -12.42 33.97
C GLN A 224 3.83 -12.34 32.44
N GLN A 225 5.01 -12.04 31.89
CA GLN A 225 5.23 -11.97 30.44
C GLN A 225 4.81 -13.27 29.74
N THR A 226 5.19 -14.42 30.31
CA THR A 226 4.83 -15.73 29.74
C THR A 226 3.31 -15.94 29.75
N GLN A 227 2.63 -15.50 30.81
CA GLN A 227 1.17 -15.57 30.91
C GLN A 227 0.49 -14.64 29.91
N VAL A 228 0.93 -13.38 29.80
CA VAL A 228 0.40 -12.41 28.83
C VAL A 228 0.58 -12.89 27.39
N MET A 229 1.74 -13.47 27.08
CA MET A 229 1.99 -14.05 25.76
C MET A 229 1.10 -15.29 25.51
N ALA A 230 0.87 -16.12 26.52
CA ALA A 230 -0.04 -17.25 26.42
C ALA A 230 -1.50 -16.79 26.20
N ASP A 231 -1.93 -15.75 26.91
CA ASP A 231 -3.27 -15.16 26.78
C ASP A 231 -3.46 -14.51 25.40
N LEU A 232 -2.45 -13.81 24.88
CA LEU A 232 -2.43 -13.28 23.52
C LEU A 232 -2.53 -14.40 22.48
N HIS A 233 -1.74 -15.46 22.60
CA HIS A 233 -1.84 -16.61 21.70
C HIS A 233 -3.23 -17.25 21.76
N LYS A 234 -3.80 -17.41 22.96
CA LYS A 234 -5.15 -17.94 23.15
C LYS A 234 -6.21 -17.04 22.51
N TYR A 235 -6.08 -15.72 22.66
CA TYR A 235 -6.97 -14.75 22.03
C TYR A 235 -6.92 -14.82 20.51
N VAL A 236 -5.71 -14.82 19.93
CA VAL A 236 -5.51 -14.93 18.48
C VAL A 236 -6.09 -16.25 17.98
N LYS A 237 -5.81 -17.37 18.64
CA LYS A 237 -6.36 -18.67 18.28
C LYS A 237 -7.89 -18.67 18.29
N ALA A 238 -8.52 -18.16 19.35
CA ALA A 238 -9.97 -18.07 19.43
C ALA A 238 -10.57 -17.18 18.32
N ARG A 239 -9.90 -16.09 17.95
CA ARG A 239 -10.28 -15.23 16.82
C ARG A 239 -10.19 -15.95 15.48
N VAL A 240 -9.10 -16.69 15.25
CA VAL A 240 -8.92 -17.49 14.02
C VAL A 240 -9.97 -18.59 13.95
N ASP A 241 -10.16 -19.37 15.01
CA ASP A 241 -11.17 -20.43 15.06
C ASP A 241 -12.58 -19.88 14.82
N GLY A 242 -12.90 -18.74 15.43
CA GLY A 242 -14.18 -18.06 15.20
C GLY A 242 -14.35 -17.56 13.75
N ALA A 243 -13.29 -17.07 13.12
CA ALA A 243 -13.31 -16.65 11.72
C ALA A 243 -13.47 -17.84 10.77
N VAL A 244 -12.73 -18.94 11.02
CA VAL A 244 -12.83 -20.19 10.25
C VAL A 244 -14.24 -20.78 10.37
N LYS A 245 -14.80 -20.79 11.58
CA LYS A 245 -16.17 -21.26 11.80
C LYS A 245 -17.19 -20.43 11.02
N LYS A 246 -17.13 -19.11 11.11
CA LYS A 246 -18.01 -18.21 10.35
C LYS A 246 -17.87 -18.40 8.84
N LEU A 247 -16.64 -18.58 8.35
CA LEU A 247 -16.40 -18.86 6.94
C LEU A 247 -17.00 -20.20 6.53
N SER A 248 -16.83 -21.25 7.34
CA SER A 248 -17.42 -22.56 7.12
C SER A 248 -18.94 -22.50 7.08
N GLU A 249 -19.57 -21.81 8.05
CA GLU A 249 -21.03 -21.59 8.09
C GLU A 249 -21.52 -20.86 6.84
N TYR A 250 -20.81 -19.81 6.41
CA TYR A 250 -21.13 -19.10 5.18
C TYR A 250 -21.02 -19.99 3.95
N LEU A 251 -19.94 -20.76 3.81
CA LEU A 251 -19.73 -21.66 2.67
C LEU A 251 -20.76 -22.80 2.63
N GLN A 252 -21.25 -23.23 3.79
CA GLN A 252 -22.30 -24.25 3.90
C GLN A 252 -23.71 -23.69 3.71
N SER A 253 -23.88 -22.36 3.70
CA SER A 253 -25.18 -21.72 3.56
C SER A 253 -25.85 -22.09 2.24
N ASP A 254 -27.19 -22.20 2.27
CA ASP A 254 -27.98 -22.56 1.09
C ASP A 254 -27.79 -21.58 -0.05
N ASN A 255 -27.55 -20.29 0.23
CA ASN A 255 -27.25 -19.30 -0.81
C ASN A 255 -25.99 -19.68 -1.58
N VAL A 256 -24.89 -19.99 -0.89
CA VAL A 256 -23.62 -20.37 -1.52
C VAL A 256 -23.74 -21.72 -2.21
N ARG A 257 -24.41 -22.69 -1.56
CA ARG A 257 -24.63 -24.02 -2.11
C ARG A 257 -25.46 -23.96 -3.41
N VAL A 258 -26.59 -23.25 -3.40
CA VAL A 258 -27.43 -23.01 -4.58
C VAL A 258 -26.60 -22.38 -5.68
N ARG A 259 -25.83 -21.32 -5.38
CA ARG A 259 -24.99 -20.64 -6.37
C ARG A 259 -23.90 -21.53 -6.97
N PHE A 260 -23.33 -22.45 -6.18
CA PHE A 260 -22.33 -23.43 -6.64
C PHE A 260 -22.94 -24.62 -7.39
N THR A 261 -24.23 -24.92 -7.19
CA THR A 261 -24.92 -26.02 -7.86
C THR A 261 -25.82 -25.58 -9.01
N SER A 262 -26.17 -24.29 -9.09
CA SER A 262 -26.93 -23.70 -10.19
C SER A 262 -25.97 -23.17 -11.25
N TRP A 263 -25.29 -24.08 -11.94
CA TRP A 263 -24.54 -23.71 -13.14
C TRP A 263 -25.55 -23.56 -14.28
N THR A 264 -25.85 -22.33 -14.69
CA THR A 264 -26.57 -22.11 -15.93
C THR A 264 -25.57 -22.13 -17.09
N LEU A 265 -25.93 -22.81 -18.18
CA LEU A 265 -25.06 -23.00 -19.34
C LEU A 265 -24.55 -21.66 -19.93
N ASP A 266 -25.31 -20.58 -19.72
CA ASP A 266 -24.94 -19.19 -20.09
C ASP A 266 -23.71 -18.64 -19.36
N GLU A 267 -23.35 -19.16 -18.18
CA GLU A 267 -22.12 -18.76 -17.47
C GLU A 267 -20.87 -19.43 -18.07
N PHE A 268 -21.01 -20.60 -18.71
CA PHE A 268 -19.91 -21.28 -19.39
C PHE A 268 -19.55 -20.63 -20.74
N HIS A 269 -20.55 -20.07 -21.44
CA HIS A 269 -20.35 -19.42 -22.74
C HIS A 269 -19.71 -18.04 -22.66
N ARG A 270 -19.68 -17.38 -21.49
CA ARG A 270 -19.00 -16.08 -21.33
C ARG A 270 -17.48 -16.17 -21.16
N GLN A 271 -16.91 -17.37 -20.95
CA GLN A 271 -15.44 -17.55 -20.84
C GLN A 271 -14.80 -18.20 -22.08
N ARG A 272 -15.57 -18.72 -23.04
CA ARG A 272 -15.04 -19.15 -24.34
C ARG A 272 -15.23 -18.05 -25.37
N ALA A 273 -14.14 -17.39 -25.74
CA ALA A 273 -14.07 -16.68 -27.01
C ALA A 273 -14.48 -17.63 -28.16
N PRO A 274 -15.18 -17.14 -29.20
CA PRO A 274 -15.71 -17.98 -30.27
C PRO A 274 -14.55 -18.40 -31.18
N GLY A 275 -14.11 -19.65 -31.04
CA GLY A 275 -13.09 -20.20 -31.93
C GLY A 275 -12.32 -21.36 -31.31
N LYS A 276 -13.01 -22.49 -31.09
CA LYS A 276 -12.44 -23.84 -31.15
C LYS A 276 -13.57 -24.86 -30.96
N SER A 277 -13.92 -25.52 -32.05
CA SER A 277 -14.83 -26.67 -32.05
C SER A 277 -14.24 -27.82 -31.22
N PRO A 278 -15.07 -28.62 -30.51
CA PRO A 278 -14.57 -29.79 -29.79
C PRO A 278 -14.21 -30.90 -30.78
N LYS A 279 -12.99 -31.44 -30.68
CA LYS A 279 -12.66 -32.72 -31.32
C LYS A 279 -13.48 -33.82 -30.65
N ALA A 280 -14.23 -34.56 -31.46
CA ALA A 280 -14.96 -35.75 -31.04
C ALA A 280 -13.97 -36.78 -30.48
N ILE A 281 -14.18 -37.21 -29.24
CA ILE A 281 -13.56 -38.41 -28.69
C ILE A 281 -14.50 -39.57 -29.04
N SER A 282 -14.10 -40.38 -30.02
CA SER A 282 -14.77 -41.64 -30.32
C SER A 282 -14.59 -42.61 -29.16
N GLN A 283 -15.69 -43.02 -28.54
CA GLN A 283 -15.71 -44.23 -27.72
C GLN A 283 -15.43 -45.43 -28.63
N LYS A 284 -14.32 -46.14 -28.38
CA LYS A 284 -14.20 -47.55 -28.76
C LYS A 284 -14.52 -48.40 -27.53
N ARG A 285 -15.50 -49.28 -27.71
CA ARG A 285 -15.70 -50.49 -26.90
C ARG A 285 -14.49 -51.40 -27.03
#